data_AF-A0A1Q9F1J5-F1
#
_entry.id   AF-A0A1Q9F1J5-F1
#
_cell.length_a   1.000
_cell.length_b   1.000
_cell.length_c   1.000
_cell.angle_alpha   90.00
_cell.angle_beta   90.00
_cell.angle_gamma   90.00
#
_symmetry.space_group_name_H-M   'P 1'
#
loop_
_entity.id
_entity.type
_entity.pdbx_description
1 polymer ?
#
loop_
_entity_poly.entity_id
_entity_poly.type
_entity_poly.pdbx_seq_one_letter_code
_entity_poly.pdbx_strand_id
1 'polypeptide(L)'
;MDQRITASTCFSLLQLPDPDTLLRLTRLSYLAQLIRSGPDTLWAIVRADRPYADMLSDDLVWLYAWVWNTCSLPNPADHWDAWHSFIKAFPNRFKGLCKRARALSISQHTVIAAFDNLHCALADLSGSRAPVHGALQTPHTEICLPCKRSFPSRVLWAGHAARCHGYRSRSFLLPEDRICRTCAKVFATVGRLRRHLTAAPRCLAHWGVFQPSAAAARYQPHAMAPPTVVPGHTVPPPAFDFSPTVSSTLLEALQALCDCTEDEVWEVLESHIEPLQTLRATVMRWKDDGPFSAWRSETADSMLLLLDPEVVAESRQPATDKAGQQPALHPTWSQLCRIPMTHSGPCVSRSLEQPPHHILCHYQPQSLTVRQATAYATWVEAACDMCASCAALAAQQPVTIHCPGAWIVFHAMMSHPFHRNSNARLGAPAPRRPGLQLRLSPGWQILDVEDAFASLRDFHDVESIRCCACSRAFDGAPESAERAWARGLGGVCYRGEEGPDLGTGGLPEMEALRPERESILIPKSITGDNPGPIASFSYGCDDKRFYQ
;
A
#
# COMPACT_ATOMS: atom_id res chain seq x y z
N MET A 1 -4.17 18.74 -10.42
CA MET A 1 -3.85 18.05 -9.16
C MET A 1 -3.02 16.83 -9.50
N ASP A 2 -1.72 16.86 -9.20
CA ASP A 2 -0.81 15.74 -9.49
C ASP A 2 -0.96 14.70 -8.37
N GLN A 3 -1.52 13.53 -8.68
CA GLN A 3 -1.89 12.49 -7.69
C GLN A 3 -0.72 11.55 -7.38
N ARG A 4 0.50 12.07 -7.19
CA ARG A 4 1.68 11.24 -6.86
C ARG A 4 1.75 11.00 -5.35
N ILE A 5 0.83 10.21 -4.83
CA ILE A 5 0.86 9.79 -3.42
C ILE A 5 1.60 8.45 -3.33
N THR A 6 2.80 8.47 -2.74
CA THR A 6 3.58 7.24 -2.48
C THR A 6 3.14 6.55 -1.19
N ALA A 7 3.53 5.28 -1.02
CA ALA A 7 3.15 4.50 0.17
C ALA A 7 3.64 5.15 1.48
N SER A 8 4.89 5.66 1.50
CA SER A 8 5.43 6.40 2.64
C SER A 8 4.64 7.67 2.95
N THR A 9 4.18 8.39 1.92
CA THR A 9 3.30 9.56 2.10
C THR A 9 1.97 9.15 2.74
N CYS A 10 1.36 8.04 2.31
CA CYS A 10 0.17 7.50 2.96
C CYS A 10 0.42 7.15 4.44
N PHE A 11 1.53 6.45 4.75
CA PHE A 11 1.86 6.06 6.13
C PHE A 11 2.10 7.28 7.03
N SER A 12 2.81 8.29 6.52
CA SER A 12 3.04 9.56 7.22
C SER A 12 1.72 10.30 7.47
N LEU A 13 0.90 10.51 6.44
CA LEU A 13 -0.36 11.26 6.58
C LEU A 13 -1.36 10.57 7.51
N LEU A 14 -1.44 9.24 7.45
CA LEU A 14 -2.36 8.46 8.30
C LEU A 14 -1.80 8.18 9.70
N GLN A 15 -0.52 8.47 9.95
CA GLN A 15 0.18 8.12 11.19
C GLN A 15 0.06 6.61 11.51
N LEU A 16 0.14 5.80 10.46
CA LEU A 16 0.07 4.34 10.54
C LEU A 16 1.41 3.73 10.15
N PRO A 17 1.83 2.63 10.81
CA PRO A 17 3.02 1.91 10.38
C PRO A 17 2.77 1.22 9.03
N ASP A 18 3.85 0.88 8.33
CA ASP A 18 3.77 0.06 7.15
C ASP A 18 3.27 -1.37 7.47
N PRO A 19 2.76 -2.13 6.48
CA PRO A 19 2.25 -3.48 6.68
C PRO A 19 3.26 -4.45 7.29
N ASP A 20 4.54 -4.36 6.93
CA ASP A 20 5.56 -5.26 7.46
C ASP A 20 5.77 -4.99 8.94
N THR A 21 5.93 -3.72 9.34
CA THR A 21 5.97 -3.32 10.75
C THR A 21 4.75 -3.80 11.52
N LEU A 22 3.54 -3.71 10.96
CA LEU A 22 2.32 -4.20 11.61
C LEU A 22 2.37 -5.73 11.84
N LEU A 23 2.82 -6.49 10.85
CA LEU A 23 3.00 -7.95 10.96
C LEU A 23 4.04 -8.32 12.02
N ARG A 24 5.20 -7.63 12.04
CA ARG A 24 6.23 -7.81 13.07
C ARG A 24 5.68 -7.56 14.48
N LEU A 25 4.96 -6.45 14.67
CA LEU A 25 4.36 -6.11 15.97
C LEU A 25 3.32 -7.14 16.42
N THR A 26 2.58 -7.73 15.48
CA THR A 26 1.59 -8.79 15.76
C THR A 26 2.29 -10.07 16.21
N ARG A 27 3.34 -10.48 15.51
CA ARG A 27 4.17 -11.64 15.88
C ARG A 27 4.90 -11.46 17.21
N LEU A 28 5.47 -10.28 17.47
CA LEU A 28 6.06 -9.95 18.78
C LEU A 28 5.04 -9.99 19.92
N SER A 29 3.81 -9.53 19.67
CA SER A 29 2.72 -9.62 20.65
C SER A 29 2.33 -11.07 20.94
N TYR A 30 2.28 -11.89 19.90
CA TYR A 30 2.03 -13.33 20.02
C TYR A 30 3.16 -14.05 20.78
N LEU A 31 4.42 -13.74 20.48
CA LEU A 31 5.58 -14.26 21.22
C LEU A 31 5.49 -13.94 22.71
N ALA A 32 5.12 -12.71 23.07
CA ALA A 32 4.93 -12.33 24.47
C ALA A 32 3.79 -13.12 25.15
N GLN A 33 2.74 -13.48 24.40
CA GLN A 33 1.67 -14.37 24.90
C GLN A 33 2.18 -15.80 25.09
N LEU A 34 2.94 -16.35 24.13
CA LEU A 34 3.53 -17.68 24.22
C LEU A 34 4.45 -17.81 25.44
N ILE A 35 5.31 -16.82 25.71
CA ILE A 35 6.24 -16.81 26.86
C ILE A 35 5.49 -16.84 28.20
N ARG A 36 4.31 -16.23 28.27
CA ARG A 36 3.56 -16.10 29.51
C ARG A 36 2.61 -17.26 29.78
N SER A 37 1.99 -17.79 28.73
CA SER A 37 0.87 -18.73 28.87
C SER A 37 0.79 -19.76 27.75
N GLY A 38 1.82 -19.89 26.92
CA GLY A 38 1.85 -20.89 25.85
C GLY A 38 1.96 -22.30 26.43
N PRO A 39 1.02 -23.22 26.17
CA PRO A 39 1.16 -24.62 26.57
C PRO A 39 2.31 -25.29 25.80
N ASP A 40 2.88 -26.34 26.37
CA ASP A 40 4.04 -27.07 25.80
C ASP A 40 3.78 -27.54 24.36
N THR A 41 2.56 -27.94 24.03
CA THR A 41 2.17 -28.36 22.68
C THR A 41 2.37 -27.24 21.65
N LEU A 42 2.04 -25.98 21.98
CA LEU A 42 2.28 -24.86 21.06
C LEU A 42 3.77 -24.58 20.90
N TRP A 43 4.55 -24.67 21.98
CA TRP A 43 6.01 -24.53 21.90
C TRP A 43 6.67 -25.64 21.07
N ALA A 44 6.15 -26.87 21.16
CA ALA A 44 6.59 -27.98 20.32
C ALA A 44 6.30 -27.72 18.83
N ILE A 45 5.12 -27.16 18.51
CA ILE A 45 4.77 -26.77 17.13
C ILE A 45 5.68 -25.66 16.61
N VAL A 46 5.89 -24.59 17.39
CA VAL A 46 6.80 -23.50 17.00
C VAL A 46 8.22 -24.00 16.80
N ARG A 47 8.69 -24.95 17.64
CA ARG A 47 10.00 -25.58 17.48
C ARG A 47 10.09 -26.43 16.20
N ALA A 48 9.01 -27.10 15.82
CA ALA A 48 8.95 -27.90 14.60
C ALA A 48 8.90 -27.02 13.32
N ASP A 49 8.26 -25.86 13.38
CA ASP A 49 8.22 -24.86 12.31
C ASP A 49 9.42 -23.91 12.41
N ARG A 50 10.59 -24.39 11.97
CA ARG A 50 11.84 -23.63 12.04
C ARG A 50 11.76 -22.27 11.31
N PRO A 51 11.20 -22.16 10.08
CA PRO A 51 11.04 -20.86 9.42
C PRO A 51 10.25 -19.84 10.25
N TYR A 52 9.18 -20.27 10.93
CA TYR A 52 8.42 -19.38 11.79
C TYR A 52 9.20 -18.96 13.04
N ALA A 53 9.95 -19.88 13.66
CA ALA A 53 10.80 -19.56 14.81
C ALA A 53 11.91 -18.55 14.45
N ASP A 54 12.56 -18.73 13.30
CA ASP A 54 13.57 -17.79 12.79
C ASP A 54 12.95 -16.40 12.56
N MET A 55 11.74 -16.34 11.98
CA MET A 55 11.01 -15.08 11.78
C MET A 55 10.71 -14.34 13.11
N LEU A 56 10.40 -15.07 14.19
CA LEU A 56 10.22 -14.47 15.52
C LEU A 56 11.53 -13.92 16.10
N SER A 57 12.65 -14.60 15.85
CA SER A 57 13.98 -14.14 16.25
C SER A 57 14.37 -12.87 15.49
N ASP A 58 14.18 -12.86 14.18
CA ASP A 58 14.43 -11.70 13.32
C ASP A 58 13.60 -10.49 13.73
N ASP A 59 12.34 -10.69 14.12
CA ASP A 59 11.48 -9.62 14.62
C ASP A 59 11.99 -9.00 15.93
N LEU A 60 12.63 -9.78 16.80
CA LEU A 60 13.25 -9.26 18.02
C LEU A 60 14.53 -8.49 17.73
N VAL A 61 15.36 -8.98 16.81
CA VAL A 61 16.55 -8.25 16.34
C VAL A 61 16.12 -6.92 15.70
N TRP A 62 15.07 -6.94 14.87
CA TRP A 62 14.46 -5.73 14.32
C TRP A 62 14.00 -4.76 15.41
N LEU A 63 13.30 -5.25 16.45
CA LEU A 63 12.86 -4.43 17.57
C LEU A 63 14.07 -3.81 18.28
N TYR A 64 15.11 -4.60 18.55
CA TYR A 64 16.34 -4.14 19.20
C TYR A 64 17.04 -3.04 18.41
N ALA A 65 17.13 -3.16 17.07
CA ALA A 65 17.72 -2.13 16.22
C ALA A 65 17.08 -0.73 16.42
N TRP A 66 15.78 -0.70 16.74
CA TRP A 66 15.06 0.55 17.06
C TRP A 66 15.23 1.02 18.51
N VAL A 67 15.52 0.15 19.48
CA VAL A 67 15.43 0.51 20.89
C VAL A 67 16.72 0.36 21.70
N TRP A 68 17.80 -0.17 21.12
CA TRP A 68 19.05 -0.51 21.83
C TRP A 68 19.64 0.64 22.63
N ASN A 69 19.58 1.88 22.16
CA ASN A 69 20.14 3.05 22.87
C ASN A 69 19.20 3.60 23.95
N THR A 70 18.00 3.01 24.07
CA THR A 70 16.92 3.49 24.93
C THR A 70 16.36 2.42 25.86
N CYS A 71 16.98 1.24 25.86
CA CYS A 71 16.74 0.13 26.78
C CYS A 71 18.07 -0.48 27.21
N SER A 72 18.14 -1.07 28.40
CA SER A 72 19.36 -1.71 28.91
C SER A 72 19.49 -3.18 28.53
N LEU A 73 18.68 -3.67 27.58
CA LEU A 73 18.71 -5.07 27.15
C LEU A 73 19.86 -5.29 26.17
N PRO A 74 20.56 -6.43 26.24
CA PRO A 74 21.57 -6.80 25.25
C PRO A 74 20.93 -7.22 23.92
N ASN A 75 21.75 -7.42 22.87
CA ASN A 75 21.28 -7.92 21.58
C ASN A 75 20.56 -9.28 21.73
N PRO A 76 19.30 -9.44 21.26
CA PRO A 76 18.56 -10.68 21.38
C PRO A 76 19.18 -11.87 20.63
N ALA A 77 19.99 -11.62 19.59
CA ALA A 77 20.68 -12.69 18.86
C ALA A 77 21.67 -13.46 19.75
N ASP A 78 22.31 -12.75 20.68
CA ASP A 78 23.36 -13.31 21.55
C ASP A 78 22.83 -13.66 22.95
N HIS A 79 21.73 -13.02 23.36
CA HIS A 79 21.24 -13.04 24.76
C HIS A 79 19.73 -13.24 24.86
N TRP A 80 19.22 -14.32 24.26
CA TRP A 80 17.79 -14.68 24.31
C TRP A 80 17.23 -14.76 25.74
N ASP A 81 17.97 -15.34 26.70
CA ASP A 81 17.49 -15.54 28.07
C ASP A 81 17.16 -14.24 28.80
N ALA A 82 17.90 -13.16 28.49
CA ALA A 82 17.62 -11.83 29.03
C ALA A 82 16.29 -11.29 28.52
N TRP A 83 16.00 -11.45 27.23
CA TRP A 83 14.74 -11.04 26.61
C TRP A 83 13.57 -11.89 27.11
N HIS A 84 13.73 -13.20 27.17
CA HIS A 84 12.71 -14.11 27.71
C HIS A 84 12.33 -13.72 29.15
N SER A 85 13.32 -13.53 30.01
CA SER A 85 13.11 -13.11 31.41
C SER A 85 12.45 -11.74 31.50
N PHE A 86 12.88 -10.79 30.67
CA PHE A 86 12.30 -9.45 30.62
C PHE A 86 10.83 -9.44 30.16
N ILE A 87 10.50 -10.19 29.10
CA ILE A 87 9.14 -10.28 28.57
C ILE A 87 8.21 -10.93 29.61
N LYS A 88 8.70 -11.97 30.30
CA LYS A 88 7.95 -12.66 31.36
C LYS A 88 7.70 -11.76 32.56
N ALA A 89 8.72 -11.04 33.04
CA ALA A 89 8.63 -10.20 34.22
C ALA A 89 7.92 -8.85 33.97
N PHE A 90 8.10 -8.25 32.78
CA PHE A 90 7.67 -6.88 32.49
C PHE A 90 6.91 -6.77 31.15
N PRO A 91 5.78 -7.48 30.94
CA PRO A 91 5.08 -7.51 29.66
C PRO A 91 4.60 -6.13 29.18
N ASN A 92 4.23 -5.24 30.11
CA ASN A 92 3.84 -3.87 29.77
C ASN A 92 5.02 -3.01 29.29
N ARG A 93 6.22 -3.24 29.82
CA ARG A 93 7.44 -2.55 29.35
C ARG A 93 7.84 -3.05 27.96
N PHE A 94 7.76 -4.36 27.72
CA PHE A 94 7.95 -4.93 26.39
C PHE A 94 6.97 -4.35 25.37
N LYS A 95 5.66 -4.29 25.71
CA LYS A 95 4.66 -3.59 24.89
C LYS A 95 5.03 -2.13 24.62
N GLY A 96 5.63 -1.45 25.60
CA GLY A 96 6.18 -0.09 25.45
C GLY A 96 7.31 0.00 24.43
N LEU A 97 8.23 -0.97 24.38
CA LEU A 97 9.28 -1.05 23.36
C LEU A 97 8.68 -1.23 21.97
N CYS A 98 7.71 -2.14 21.81
CA CYS A 98 7.00 -2.33 20.52
C CYS A 98 6.30 -1.05 20.04
N LYS A 99 5.63 -0.33 20.96
CA LYS A 99 5.01 0.97 20.64
C LYS A 99 6.04 2.02 20.21
N ARG A 100 7.21 2.03 20.83
CA ARG A 100 8.32 2.94 20.49
C ARG A 100 8.86 2.65 19.09
N ALA A 101 9.19 1.39 18.79
CA ALA A 101 9.64 1.00 17.46
C ALA A 101 8.62 1.34 16.37
N ARG A 102 7.32 1.11 16.64
CA ARG A 102 6.23 1.57 15.76
C ARG A 102 6.30 3.08 15.48
N ALA A 103 6.41 3.90 16.53
CA ALA A 103 6.45 5.35 16.38
C ALA A 103 7.70 5.83 15.62
N LEU A 104 8.85 5.19 15.85
CA LEU A 104 10.09 5.50 15.14
C LEU A 104 10.00 5.14 13.65
N SER A 105 9.41 4.00 13.30
CA SER A 105 9.13 3.60 11.91
C SER A 105 8.20 4.61 11.23
N ILE A 106 7.15 5.09 11.90
CA ILE A 106 6.28 6.14 11.34
C ILE A 106 7.07 7.43 11.07
N SER A 107 7.88 7.88 12.03
CA SER A 107 8.74 9.07 11.84
C SER A 107 9.74 8.89 10.70
N GLN A 108 10.25 7.67 10.49
CA GLN A 108 11.11 7.35 9.34
C GLN A 108 10.34 7.51 8.02
N HIS A 109 9.10 7.03 7.94
CA HIS A 109 8.26 7.23 6.74
C HIS A 109 7.95 8.71 6.49
N THR A 110 7.80 9.54 7.52
CA THR A 110 7.68 11.00 7.38
C THR A 110 8.93 11.60 6.72
N VAL A 111 10.12 11.19 7.15
CA VAL A 111 11.39 11.62 6.52
C VAL A 111 11.47 11.17 5.06
N ILE A 112 11.12 9.91 4.76
CA ILE A 112 11.11 9.39 3.38
C ILE A 112 10.13 10.18 2.51
N ALA A 113 8.91 10.43 2.99
CA ALA A 113 7.88 11.17 2.28
C ALA A 113 8.31 12.60 1.98
N ALA A 114 8.95 13.29 2.93
CA ALA A 114 9.47 14.64 2.72
C ALA A 114 10.53 14.68 1.61
N PHE A 115 11.48 13.73 1.59
CA PHE A 115 12.47 13.64 0.52
C PHE A 115 11.86 13.28 -0.83
N ASP A 116 10.87 12.39 -0.86
CA ASP A 116 10.15 12.00 -2.07
C ASP A 116 9.35 13.17 -2.67
N ASN A 117 8.68 13.95 -1.83
CA ASN A 117 7.99 15.18 -2.25
C ASN A 117 8.97 16.22 -2.81
N LEU A 118 10.11 16.45 -2.13
CA LEU A 118 11.16 17.34 -2.63
C LEU A 118 11.69 16.86 -3.98
N HIS A 119 12.00 15.57 -4.11
CA HIS A 119 12.49 15.00 -5.36
C HIS A 119 11.48 15.19 -6.50
N CYS A 120 10.20 14.89 -6.27
CA CYS A 120 9.15 15.10 -7.26
C CYS A 120 9.04 16.57 -7.68
N ALA A 121 9.07 17.51 -6.73
CA ALA A 121 9.02 18.94 -7.02
C ALA A 121 10.22 19.39 -7.87
N LEU A 122 11.42 18.93 -7.54
CA LEU A 122 12.63 19.23 -8.32
C LEU A 122 12.61 18.56 -9.70
N ALA A 123 12.11 17.34 -9.80
CA ALA A 123 11.97 16.62 -11.05
C ALA A 123 11.04 17.36 -12.03
N ASP A 124 9.90 17.82 -11.53
CA ASP A 124 8.94 18.63 -12.30
C ASP A 124 9.56 19.93 -12.79
N LEU A 125 10.34 20.64 -11.94
CA LEU A 125 11.04 21.87 -12.31
C LEU A 125 12.17 21.64 -13.32
N SER A 126 12.84 20.49 -13.26
CA SER A 126 13.94 20.15 -14.17
C SER A 126 13.48 19.69 -15.56
N GLY A 127 12.17 19.52 -15.77
CA GLY A 127 11.63 18.89 -16.97
C GLY A 127 11.98 17.40 -17.10
N SER A 128 12.71 16.84 -16.11
CA SER A 128 12.80 15.39 -15.92
C SER A 128 11.47 14.93 -15.39
N ARG A 129 10.48 14.80 -16.28
CA ARG A 129 9.34 13.98 -15.95
C ARG A 129 9.93 12.61 -15.65
N ALA A 130 9.90 12.21 -14.38
CA ALA A 130 10.44 10.93 -13.97
C ALA A 130 9.93 9.92 -15.00
N PRO A 131 10.79 9.10 -15.63
CA PRO A 131 10.29 7.95 -16.35
C PRO A 131 9.32 7.32 -15.38
N VAL A 132 8.06 7.12 -15.75
CA VAL A 132 7.14 6.37 -14.90
C VAL A 132 7.79 5.00 -14.79
N HIS A 133 8.60 4.79 -13.74
CA HIS A 133 9.52 3.66 -13.66
C HIS A 133 8.63 2.43 -13.61
N GLY A 134 8.70 1.58 -14.63
CA GLY A 134 8.44 0.15 -14.47
C GLY A 134 7.08 -0.40 -14.88
N ALA A 135 6.08 0.40 -15.27
CA ALA A 135 4.99 -0.16 -16.06
C ALA A 135 5.45 -0.12 -17.52
N LEU A 136 5.98 -1.24 -18.04
CA LEU A 136 5.76 -1.52 -19.47
C LEU A 136 4.32 -1.16 -19.73
N GLN A 137 4.04 -0.15 -20.57
CA GLN A 137 2.68 0.35 -20.79
C GLN A 137 1.84 -0.88 -21.10
N THR A 138 1.10 -1.35 -20.10
CA THR A 138 0.42 -2.62 -20.23
C THR A 138 -0.70 -2.27 -21.19
N PRO A 139 -0.70 -2.85 -22.41
CA PRO A 139 -1.62 -2.40 -23.43
C PRO A 139 -3.03 -2.46 -22.85
N HIS A 140 -3.76 -1.36 -22.98
CA HIS A 140 -5.11 -1.32 -22.47
C HIS A 140 -5.97 -2.18 -23.38
N THR A 141 -6.34 -3.37 -22.91
CA THR A 141 -7.06 -4.37 -23.73
C THR A 141 -8.58 -4.18 -23.70
N GLU A 142 -9.09 -3.28 -22.86
CA GLU A 142 -10.53 -3.10 -22.64
C GLU A 142 -10.86 -1.60 -22.54
N ILE A 143 -12.10 -1.22 -22.86
CA ILE A 143 -12.59 0.15 -22.80
C ILE A 143 -14.06 0.19 -22.35
N CYS A 144 -14.41 1.19 -21.55
CA CYS A 144 -15.80 1.53 -21.28
C CYS A 144 -16.20 2.67 -22.21
N LEU A 145 -17.06 2.38 -23.20
CA LEU A 145 -17.44 3.35 -24.24
C LEU A 145 -18.12 4.61 -23.65
N PRO A 146 -19.15 4.53 -22.78
CA PRO A 146 -19.81 5.73 -22.24
C PRO A 146 -18.89 6.65 -21.43
N CYS A 147 -17.87 6.08 -20.79
CA CYS A 147 -16.91 6.83 -19.98
C CYS A 147 -15.63 7.20 -20.74
N LYS A 148 -15.46 6.68 -21.95
CA LYS A 148 -14.23 6.77 -22.76
C LYS A 148 -12.96 6.52 -21.95
N ARG A 149 -13.02 5.48 -21.10
CA ARG A 149 -11.93 5.10 -20.19
C ARG A 149 -11.40 3.73 -20.54
N SER A 150 -10.11 3.61 -20.79
CA SER A 150 -9.47 2.34 -21.08
C SER A 150 -8.93 1.65 -19.83
N PHE A 151 -8.87 0.32 -19.87
CA PHE A 151 -8.41 -0.53 -18.77
C PHE A 151 -7.35 -1.54 -19.24
N PRO A 152 -6.31 -1.81 -18.42
CA PRO A 152 -5.27 -2.79 -18.74
C PRO A 152 -5.72 -4.24 -18.53
N SER A 153 -6.92 -4.47 -17.97
CA SER A 153 -7.48 -5.81 -17.85
C SER A 153 -9.00 -5.80 -17.79
N ARG A 154 -9.58 -6.92 -18.23
CA ARG A 154 -11.03 -7.21 -18.13
C ARG A 154 -11.56 -7.14 -16.71
N VAL A 155 -10.76 -7.54 -15.72
CA VAL A 155 -11.19 -7.51 -14.31
C VAL A 155 -11.40 -6.07 -13.83
N LEU A 156 -10.49 -5.16 -14.17
CA LEU A 156 -10.60 -3.74 -13.81
C LEU A 156 -11.77 -3.08 -14.54
N TRP A 157 -11.92 -3.36 -15.84
CA TRP A 157 -13.05 -2.90 -16.63
C TRP A 157 -14.38 -3.38 -16.04
N ALA A 158 -14.53 -4.68 -15.76
CA ALA A 158 -15.77 -5.25 -15.21
C ALA A 158 -16.11 -4.64 -13.84
N GLY A 159 -15.11 -4.36 -13.02
CA GLY A 159 -15.29 -3.67 -11.74
C GLY A 159 -15.77 -2.23 -11.89
N HIS A 160 -15.29 -1.50 -12.90
CA HIS A 160 -15.80 -0.17 -13.23
C HIS A 160 -17.22 -0.24 -13.80
N ALA A 161 -17.44 -1.04 -14.84
CA ALA A 161 -18.73 -1.20 -15.49
C ALA A 161 -19.83 -1.61 -14.50
N ALA A 162 -19.52 -2.48 -13.53
CA ALA A 162 -20.48 -2.90 -12.51
C ALA A 162 -20.91 -1.78 -11.55
N ARG A 163 -20.01 -0.84 -11.23
CA ARG A 163 -20.27 0.28 -10.32
C ARG A 163 -20.89 1.48 -11.03
N CYS A 164 -20.39 1.81 -12.21
CA CYS A 164 -20.80 3.00 -12.95
C CYS A 164 -22.03 2.76 -13.83
N HIS A 165 -22.19 1.55 -14.36
CA HIS A 165 -23.23 1.24 -15.35
C HIS A 165 -24.05 0.00 -15.01
N GLY A 166 -23.94 -0.51 -13.77
CA GLY A 166 -24.73 -1.66 -13.33
C GLY A 166 -24.39 -2.99 -14.02
N TYR A 167 -23.31 -3.07 -14.81
CA TYR A 167 -22.92 -4.30 -15.51
C TYR A 167 -22.83 -5.50 -14.56
N ARG A 168 -23.39 -6.64 -14.99
CA ARG A 168 -23.27 -7.92 -14.30
C ARG A 168 -22.93 -8.98 -15.33
N SER A 169 -21.84 -9.69 -15.11
CA SER A 169 -21.49 -10.80 -16.00
C SER A 169 -22.55 -11.89 -15.94
N ARG A 170 -22.66 -12.69 -17.00
CA ARG A 170 -23.60 -13.82 -17.05
C ARG A 170 -23.42 -14.80 -15.88
N SER A 171 -22.17 -15.00 -15.45
CA SER A 171 -21.86 -15.82 -14.26
C SER A 171 -22.51 -15.30 -12.97
N PHE A 172 -22.85 -14.00 -12.91
CA PHE A 172 -23.55 -13.39 -11.78
C PHE A 172 -25.07 -13.46 -11.91
N LEU A 173 -25.60 -13.29 -13.12
CA LEU A 173 -27.04 -13.23 -13.43
C LEU A 173 -27.72 -14.60 -13.46
N LEU A 174 -27.04 -15.62 -14.00
CA LEU A 174 -27.65 -16.93 -14.23
C LEU A 174 -27.94 -17.75 -12.94
N PRO A 175 -27.08 -17.73 -11.90
CA PRO A 175 -27.34 -18.50 -10.69
C PRO A 175 -28.46 -17.90 -9.83
N GLU A 176 -29.62 -18.56 -9.85
CA GLU A 176 -30.71 -18.33 -8.88
C GLU A 176 -30.54 -19.18 -7.61
N ASP A 177 -29.84 -20.30 -7.73
CA ASP A 177 -29.58 -21.25 -6.64
C ASP A 177 -28.09 -21.61 -6.54
N ARG A 178 -27.79 -22.72 -5.86
CA ARG A 178 -26.42 -23.21 -5.62
C ARG A 178 -26.04 -24.39 -6.52
N ILE A 179 -26.85 -24.73 -7.52
CA ILE A 179 -26.66 -25.90 -8.38
C ILE A 179 -26.25 -25.42 -9.78
N CYS A 180 -25.12 -25.90 -10.27
CA CYS A 180 -24.76 -25.66 -11.66
C CYS A 180 -25.71 -26.43 -12.59
N ARG A 181 -26.44 -25.70 -13.43
CA ARG A 181 -27.40 -26.24 -14.40
C ARG A 181 -26.74 -26.87 -15.64
N THR A 182 -25.48 -27.25 -15.52
CA THR A 182 -24.70 -27.90 -16.59
C THR A 182 -23.98 -29.15 -16.09
N CYS A 183 -23.16 -29.00 -15.05
CA CYS A 183 -22.40 -30.14 -14.50
C CYS A 183 -23.10 -30.85 -13.33
N ALA A 184 -24.32 -30.43 -12.98
CA ALA A 184 -25.12 -30.98 -11.89
C ALA A 184 -24.43 -30.94 -10.51
N LYS A 185 -23.41 -30.08 -10.32
CA LYS A 185 -22.73 -29.91 -9.03
C LYS A 185 -23.44 -28.88 -8.16
N VAL A 186 -23.66 -29.21 -6.89
CA VAL A 186 -24.11 -28.27 -5.86
C VAL A 186 -22.91 -27.66 -5.13
N PHE A 187 -22.98 -26.36 -4.87
CA PHE A 187 -21.94 -25.60 -4.20
C PHE A 187 -22.43 -25.12 -2.82
N ALA A 188 -21.50 -24.93 -1.89
CA ALA A 188 -21.82 -24.42 -0.55
C ALA A 188 -22.56 -23.08 -0.57
N THR A 189 -22.18 -22.19 -1.50
CA THR A 189 -22.74 -20.85 -1.65
C THR A 189 -22.86 -20.46 -3.12
N VAL A 190 -23.77 -19.53 -3.43
CA VAL A 190 -23.92 -18.95 -4.78
C VAL A 190 -22.60 -18.34 -5.24
N GLY A 191 -21.85 -17.66 -4.37
CA GLY A 191 -20.54 -17.09 -4.70
C GLY A 191 -19.49 -18.12 -5.14
N ARG A 192 -19.55 -19.36 -4.66
CA ARG A 192 -18.69 -20.45 -5.16
C ARG A 192 -19.14 -20.93 -6.54
N LEU A 193 -20.45 -21.02 -6.78
CA LEU A 193 -21.01 -21.33 -8.09
C LEU A 193 -20.66 -20.25 -9.14
N ARG A 194 -20.75 -18.97 -8.79
CA ARG A 194 -20.33 -17.86 -9.67
C ARG A 194 -18.85 -18.00 -10.07
N ARG A 195 -17.96 -18.25 -9.10
CA ARG A 195 -16.54 -18.53 -9.37
C ARG A 195 -16.34 -19.75 -10.27
N HIS A 196 -17.12 -20.82 -10.04
CA HIS A 196 -17.10 -21.98 -10.92
C HIS A 196 -17.48 -21.63 -12.36
N LEU A 197 -18.52 -20.82 -12.56
CA LEU A 197 -18.93 -20.39 -13.90
C LEU A 197 -17.90 -19.51 -14.60
N THR A 198 -17.16 -18.69 -13.84
CA THR A 198 -16.02 -17.94 -14.40
C THR A 198 -14.88 -18.87 -14.81
N ALA A 199 -14.58 -19.91 -14.01
CA ALA A 199 -13.48 -20.82 -14.25
C ALA A 199 -13.80 -21.97 -15.24
N ALA A 200 -15.08 -22.25 -15.47
CA ALA A 200 -15.55 -23.32 -16.35
C ALA A 200 -16.48 -22.76 -17.45
N PRO A 201 -15.93 -22.14 -18.52
CA PRO A 201 -16.71 -21.55 -19.61
C PRO A 201 -17.70 -22.53 -20.25
N ARG A 202 -17.37 -23.82 -20.31
CA ARG A 202 -18.28 -24.87 -20.79
C ARG A 202 -19.56 -24.95 -19.96
N CYS A 203 -19.48 -24.77 -18.65
CA CYS A 203 -20.64 -24.77 -17.76
C CYS A 203 -21.51 -23.53 -17.97
N LEU A 204 -20.90 -22.39 -18.29
CA LEU A 204 -21.62 -21.17 -18.63
C LEU A 204 -22.31 -21.26 -19.99
N ALA A 205 -21.62 -21.77 -21.02
CA ALA A 205 -22.13 -21.87 -22.38
C ALA A 205 -23.33 -22.83 -22.52
N HIS A 206 -23.35 -23.92 -21.74
CA HIS A 206 -24.45 -24.90 -21.76
C HIS A 206 -25.36 -24.74 -20.53
N TRP A 207 -25.46 -23.53 -19.97
CA TRP A 207 -26.30 -23.30 -18.80
C TRP A 207 -27.76 -23.65 -19.10
N GLY A 208 -28.38 -24.43 -18.22
CA GLY A 208 -29.78 -24.82 -18.33
C GLY A 208 -30.02 -26.22 -18.90
N VAL A 209 -28.98 -26.94 -19.37
CA VAL A 209 -29.11 -28.33 -19.87
C VAL A 209 -29.42 -29.36 -18.78
N PHE A 210 -29.41 -28.97 -17.51
CA PHE A 210 -29.69 -29.86 -16.39
C PHE A 210 -30.79 -29.31 -15.48
N GLN A 211 -31.79 -30.16 -15.22
CA GLN A 211 -32.87 -29.92 -14.27
C GLN A 211 -32.65 -30.77 -13.01
N PRO A 212 -32.36 -30.18 -11.84
CA PRO A 212 -32.25 -30.91 -10.58
C PRO A 212 -33.60 -31.49 -10.18
N SER A 213 -33.57 -32.66 -9.53
CA SER A 213 -34.76 -33.22 -8.87
C SER A 213 -35.25 -32.29 -7.75
N ALA A 214 -36.52 -32.39 -7.37
CA ALA A 214 -37.09 -31.59 -6.29
C ALA A 214 -36.36 -31.76 -4.95
N ALA A 215 -35.85 -32.98 -4.68
CA ALA A 215 -35.02 -33.25 -3.50
C ALA A 215 -33.66 -32.54 -3.58
N ALA A 216 -33.00 -32.60 -4.74
CA ALA A 216 -31.73 -31.92 -4.97
C ALA A 216 -31.84 -30.40 -4.83
N ALA A 217 -32.92 -29.80 -5.32
CA ALA A 217 -33.17 -28.36 -5.20
C ALA A 217 -33.25 -27.87 -3.74
N ARG A 218 -33.64 -28.75 -2.80
CA ARG A 218 -33.72 -28.45 -1.36
C ARG A 218 -32.43 -28.75 -0.59
N TYR A 219 -31.45 -29.39 -1.23
CA TYR A 219 -30.22 -29.82 -0.58
C TYR A 219 -29.33 -28.61 -0.23
N GLN A 220 -28.94 -28.50 1.05
CA GLN A 220 -28.06 -27.44 1.53
C GLN A 220 -26.73 -28.03 2.02
N PRO A 221 -25.66 -28.00 1.21
CA PRO A 221 -24.34 -28.45 1.64
C PRO A 221 -23.74 -27.54 2.70
N HIS A 222 -22.92 -28.13 3.57
CA HIS A 222 -22.15 -27.38 4.57
C HIS A 222 -21.23 -26.34 3.90
N ALA A 223 -20.98 -25.21 4.59
CA ALA A 223 -20.19 -24.09 4.06
C ALA A 223 -18.79 -24.52 3.53
N MET A 224 -18.22 -25.57 4.12
CA MET A 224 -16.92 -26.13 3.75
C MET A 224 -16.99 -27.40 2.89
N ALA A 225 -18.17 -27.93 2.60
CA ALA A 225 -18.28 -29.15 1.80
C ALA A 225 -17.71 -28.93 0.39
N PRO A 226 -16.99 -29.93 -0.17
CA PRO A 226 -16.60 -29.90 -1.57
C PRO A 226 -17.85 -29.98 -2.47
N PRO A 227 -17.80 -29.48 -3.71
CA PRO A 227 -18.92 -29.60 -4.63
C PRO A 227 -19.23 -31.07 -4.94
N THR A 228 -20.49 -31.48 -4.79
CA THR A 228 -20.97 -32.85 -5.06
C THR A 228 -22.00 -32.85 -6.18
N VAL A 229 -22.10 -33.96 -6.93
CA VAL A 229 -23.11 -34.12 -7.99
C VAL A 229 -24.46 -34.45 -7.35
N VAL A 230 -25.53 -33.81 -7.83
CA VAL A 230 -26.90 -34.04 -7.34
C VAL A 230 -27.78 -34.72 -8.40
N PRO A 231 -28.79 -35.51 -8.00
CA PRO A 231 -29.67 -36.20 -8.94
C PRO A 231 -30.61 -35.25 -9.68
N GLY A 232 -30.85 -35.55 -10.96
CA GLY A 232 -31.73 -34.80 -11.86
C GLY A 232 -31.73 -35.43 -13.26
N HIS A 233 -32.21 -34.69 -14.25
CA HIS A 233 -32.23 -35.13 -15.64
C HIS A 233 -31.72 -34.04 -16.57
N THR A 234 -31.18 -34.46 -17.71
CA THR A 234 -30.78 -33.54 -18.78
C THR A 234 -32.01 -33.09 -19.54
N VAL A 235 -32.11 -31.80 -19.79
CA VAL A 235 -33.10 -31.21 -20.68
C VAL A 235 -32.40 -30.73 -21.95
N PRO A 236 -33.10 -30.66 -23.10
CA PRO A 236 -32.55 -30.01 -24.28
C PRO A 236 -32.03 -28.61 -23.92
N PRO A 237 -30.90 -28.17 -24.51
CA PRO A 237 -30.40 -26.83 -24.26
C PRO A 237 -31.51 -25.82 -24.54
N PRO A 238 -31.74 -24.84 -23.65
CA PRO A 238 -32.71 -23.79 -23.92
C PRO A 238 -32.36 -23.13 -25.26
N ALA A 239 -33.37 -22.68 -26.01
CA ALA A 239 -33.19 -22.03 -27.32
C ALA A 239 -32.39 -20.71 -27.25
N PHE A 240 -31.96 -20.30 -26.06
CA PHE A 240 -31.07 -19.18 -25.86
C PHE A 240 -29.64 -19.59 -26.27
N ASP A 241 -29.19 -19.07 -27.41
CA ASP A 241 -27.79 -19.14 -27.80
C ASP A 241 -26.96 -18.24 -26.87
N PHE A 242 -26.42 -18.86 -25.81
CA PHE A 242 -25.53 -18.18 -24.87
C PHE A 242 -24.09 -18.14 -25.38
N SER A 243 -23.87 -17.88 -26.67
CA SER A 243 -22.54 -17.63 -27.19
C SER A 243 -21.85 -16.55 -26.35
N PRO A 244 -20.74 -16.87 -25.66
CA PRO A 244 -20.07 -15.91 -24.76
C PRO A 244 -19.41 -14.77 -25.54
N THR A 245 -19.35 -14.87 -26.86
CA THR A 245 -18.66 -13.93 -27.74
C THR A 245 -19.58 -12.88 -28.35
N VAL A 246 -20.89 -13.13 -28.44
CA VAL A 246 -21.82 -12.19 -29.09
C VAL A 246 -22.89 -11.75 -28.08
N SER A 247 -23.23 -10.45 -28.10
CA SER A 247 -24.36 -9.89 -27.36
C SER A 247 -25.60 -9.92 -28.25
N SER A 248 -26.60 -10.71 -27.88
CA SER A 248 -27.83 -10.86 -28.66
C SER A 248 -28.61 -9.55 -28.73
N THR A 249 -28.71 -8.82 -27.62
CA THR A 249 -29.46 -7.55 -27.55
C THR A 249 -28.82 -6.48 -28.43
N LEU A 250 -27.49 -6.40 -28.44
CA LEU A 250 -26.77 -5.49 -29.33
C LEU A 250 -26.91 -5.92 -30.79
N LEU A 251 -26.81 -7.23 -31.09
CA LEU A 251 -26.97 -7.73 -32.46
C LEU A 251 -28.36 -7.41 -33.02
N GLU A 252 -29.42 -7.64 -32.23
CA GLU A 252 -30.79 -7.30 -32.59
C GLU A 252 -30.95 -5.79 -32.85
N ALA A 253 -30.38 -4.95 -31.98
CA ALA A 253 -30.39 -3.50 -32.17
C ALA A 253 -29.67 -3.06 -33.45
N LEU A 254 -28.49 -3.64 -33.75
CA LEU A 254 -27.75 -3.37 -34.98
C LEU A 254 -28.49 -3.87 -36.23
N GLN A 255 -29.15 -5.02 -36.17
CA GLN A 255 -29.95 -5.56 -37.27
C GLN A 255 -31.19 -4.72 -37.58
N ALA A 256 -31.71 -3.99 -36.59
CA ALA A 256 -32.84 -3.08 -36.77
C ALA A 256 -32.47 -1.78 -37.51
N LEU A 257 -31.18 -1.48 -37.67
CA LEU A 257 -30.70 -0.30 -38.38
C LEU A 257 -30.75 -0.52 -39.91
N CYS A 258 -31.32 0.45 -40.63
CA CYS A 258 -31.39 0.46 -42.09
C CYS A 258 -31.10 1.87 -42.61
N ASP A 259 -30.12 2.00 -43.51
CA ASP A 259 -29.74 3.26 -44.16
C ASP A 259 -29.46 4.43 -43.19
N CYS A 260 -28.87 4.12 -42.03
CA CYS A 260 -28.53 5.09 -41.01
C CYS A 260 -27.08 5.61 -41.18
N THR A 261 -26.76 6.68 -40.47
CA THR A 261 -25.42 7.27 -40.41
C THR A 261 -24.48 6.44 -39.53
N GLU A 262 -23.16 6.61 -39.68
CA GLU A 262 -22.17 5.96 -38.80
C GLU A 262 -22.33 6.37 -37.33
N ASP A 263 -22.73 7.63 -37.07
CA ASP A 263 -22.94 8.16 -35.72
C ASP A 263 -24.09 7.43 -35.00
N GLU A 264 -25.19 7.13 -35.70
CA GLU A 264 -26.32 6.37 -35.15
C GLU A 264 -25.91 4.93 -34.79
N VAL A 265 -25.03 4.30 -35.58
CA VAL A 265 -24.47 2.98 -35.26
C VAL A 265 -23.58 3.06 -34.01
N TRP A 266 -22.77 4.12 -33.90
CA TRP A 266 -21.91 4.34 -32.74
C TRP A 266 -22.71 4.58 -31.46
N GLU A 267 -23.79 5.37 -31.51
CA GLU A 267 -24.69 5.59 -30.37
C GLU A 267 -25.31 4.27 -29.87
N VAL A 268 -25.70 3.38 -30.79
CA VAL A 268 -26.18 2.04 -30.43
C VAL A 268 -25.08 1.23 -29.73
N LEU A 269 -23.84 1.27 -30.20
CA LEU A 269 -22.72 0.60 -29.53
C LEU A 269 -22.42 1.17 -28.15
N GLU A 270 -22.42 2.50 -28.02
CA GLU A 270 -22.13 3.20 -26.77
C GLU A 270 -23.20 2.96 -25.70
N SER A 271 -24.46 2.77 -26.11
CA SER A 271 -25.57 2.43 -25.19
C SER A 271 -25.46 1.03 -24.57
N HIS A 272 -24.58 0.15 -25.10
CA HIS A 272 -24.41 -1.22 -24.62
C HIS A 272 -23.14 -1.39 -23.79
N ILE A 273 -23.30 -1.91 -22.57
CA ILE A 273 -22.19 -2.15 -21.64
C ILE A 273 -21.73 -3.60 -21.73
N GLU A 274 -20.82 -3.90 -22.64
CA GLU A 274 -20.27 -5.23 -22.84
C GLU A 274 -18.73 -5.23 -22.94
N PRO A 275 -18.05 -6.37 -22.68
CA PRO A 275 -16.61 -6.46 -22.87
C PRO A 275 -16.22 -6.12 -24.31
N LEU A 276 -15.05 -5.51 -24.51
CA LEU A 276 -14.65 -5.02 -25.83
C LEU A 276 -14.65 -6.13 -26.88
N GLN A 277 -14.13 -7.31 -26.52
CA GLN A 277 -14.12 -8.46 -27.43
C GLN A 277 -15.53 -8.90 -27.83
N THR A 278 -16.51 -8.75 -26.93
CA THR A 278 -17.91 -9.09 -27.19
C THR A 278 -18.54 -8.07 -28.14
N LEU A 279 -18.26 -6.77 -27.95
CA LEU A 279 -18.69 -5.72 -28.89
C LEU A 279 -18.14 -5.97 -30.30
N ARG A 280 -16.82 -6.19 -30.42
CA ARG A 280 -16.14 -6.46 -31.69
C ARG A 280 -16.71 -7.70 -32.39
N ALA A 281 -16.89 -8.80 -31.65
CA ALA A 281 -17.47 -10.02 -32.21
C ALA A 281 -18.95 -9.86 -32.61
N THR A 282 -19.70 -9.00 -31.91
CA THR A 282 -21.08 -8.68 -32.28
C THR A 282 -21.14 -7.87 -33.57
N VAL A 283 -20.26 -6.87 -33.74
CA VAL A 283 -20.14 -6.09 -34.99
C VAL A 283 -19.67 -6.96 -36.16
N MET A 284 -18.69 -7.84 -35.96
CA MET A 284 -18.28 -8.82 -36.99
C MET A 284 -19.45 -9.74 -37.38
N ARG A 285 -20.22 -10.22 -36.39
CA ARG A 285 -21.39 -11.04 -36.68
C ARG A 285 -22.44 -10.26 -37.46
N TRP A 286 -22.71 -9.01 -37.09
CA TRP A 286 -23.65 -8.14 -37.80
C TRP A 286 -23.23 -7.90 -39.26
N LYS A 287 -21.92 -7.73 -39.51
CA LYS A 287 -21.34 -7.62 -40.86
C LYS A 287 -21.66 -8.84 -41.73
N ASP A 288 -21.50 -10.03 -41.15
CA ASP A 288 -21.60 -11.31 -41.89
C ASP A 288 -23.04 -11.84 -42.01
N ASP A 289 -23.98 -11.34 -41.21
CA ASP A 289 -25.33 -11.87 -41.12
C ASP A 289 -26.29 -11.23 -42.15
N GLY A 290 -26.97 -12.04 -42.95
CA GLY A 290 -27.96 -11.60 -43.94
C GLY A 290 -27.43 -11.41 -45.37
N PRO A 291 -28.23 -10.82 -46.29
CA PRO A 291 -27.80 -10.54 -47.65
C PRO A 291 -26.72 -9.44 -47.66
N PHE A 292 -25.77 -9.56 -48.59
CA PHE A 292 -24.66 -8.62 -48.71
C PHE A 292 -25.14 -7.17 -48.88
N SER A 293 -24.62 -6.27 -48.03
CA SER A 293 -24.84 -4.83 -48.11
C SER A 293 -23.49 -4.12 -48.00
N ALA A 294 -23.13 -3.35 -49.04
CA ALA A 294 -21.87 -2.60 -49.08
C ALA A 294 -21.78 -1.61 -47.91
N TRP A 295 -22.85 -0.85 -47.67
CA TRP A 295 -22.95 0.08 -46.55
C TRP A 295 -22.72 -0.60 -45.20
N ARG A 296 -23.37 -1.76 -44.95
CA ARG A 296 -23.19 -2.48 -43.68
C ARG A 296 -21.75 -2.95 -43.51
N SER A 297 -21.14 -3.46 -44.58
CA SER A 297 -19.77 -3.93 -44.55
C SER A 297 -18.79 -2.80 -44.24
N GLU A 298 -18.92 -1.66 -44.93
CA GLU A 298 -18.06 -0.49 -44.74
C GLU A 298 -18.23 0.11 -43.34
N THR A 299 -19.47 0.34 -42.91
CA THR A 299 -19.77 0.87 -41.57
C THR A 299 -19.26 -0.06 -40.47
N ALA A 300 -19.43 -1.39 -40.61
CA ALA A 300 -18.90 -2.34 -39.64
C ALA A 300 -17.36 -2.29 -39.56
N ASP A 301 -16.67 -2.11 -40.68
CA ASP A 301 -15.21 -1.95 -40.71
C ASP A 301 -14.77 -0.64 -40.01
N SER A 302 -15.48 0.47 -40.24
CA SER A 302 -15.28 1.73 -39.50
C SER A 302 -15.45 1.52 -37.99
N MET A 303 -16.54 0.88 -37.55
CA MET A 303 -16.79 0.62 -36.13
C MET A 303 -15.72 -0.28 -35.50
N LEU A 304 -15.23 -1.29 -36.22
CA LEU A 304 -14.16 -2.16 -35.72
C LEU A 304 -12.81 -1.44 -35.57
N LEU A 305 -12.55 -0.39 -36.35
CA LEU A 305 -11.39 0.48 -36.16
C LEU A 305 -11.57 1.39 -34.93
N LEU A 306 -12.78 1.91 -34.70
CA LEU A 306 -13.09 2.73 -33.53
C LEU A 306 -13.12 1.91 -32.22
N LEU A 307 -13.44 0.61 -32.27
CA LEU A 307 -13.37 -0.28 -31.11
C LEU A 307 -11.93 -0.67 -30.72
N ASP A 308 -11.02 0.30 -30.71
CA ASP A 308 -9.64 0.24 -30.23
C ASP A 308 -9.48 1.17 -29.01
N PRO A 309 -9.05 0.65 -27.85
CA PRO A 309 -8.81 1.46 -26.65
C PRO A 309 -7.82 2.61 -26.84
N GLU A 310 -6.89 2.51 -27.81
CA GLU A 310 -5.94 3.59 -28.09
C GLU A 310 -6.57 4.75 -28.86
N VAL A 311 -7.62 4.48 -29.63
CA VAL A 311 -8.31 5.46 -30.47
C VAL A 311 -9.39 6.20 -29.67
N VAL A 312 -10.21 5.47 -28.92
CA VAL A 312 -11.42 6.04 -28.29
C VAL A 312 -11.21 6.54 -26.86
N ALA A 313 -10.19 6.07 -26.14
CA ALA A 313 -10.04 6.43 -24.73
C ALA A 313 -9.52 7.86 -24.53
N GLU A 314 -10.31 8.68 -23.84
CA GLU A 314 -9.92 10.01 -23.36
C GLU A 314 -9.12 9.91 -22.05
N SER A 315 -9.29 8.83 -21.28
CA SER A 315 -8.55 8.58 -20.03
C SER A 315 -8.08 7.14 -19.91
N ARG A 316 -6.90 6.93 -19.33
CA ARG A 316 -6.30 5.60 -19.13
C ARG A 316 -6.28 5.23 -17.66
N GLN A 317 -6.84 4.08 -17.30
CA GLN A 317 -6.68 3.54 -15.94
C GLN A 317 -5.23 3.10 -15.76
N PRO A 318 -4.49 3.58 -14.74
CA PRO A 318 -3.15 3.08 -14.49
C PRO A 318 -3.19 1.57 -14.21
N ALA A 319 -2.23 0.84 -14.77
CA ALA A 319 -1.99 -0.55 -14.41
C ALA A 319 -1.86 -0.61 -12.89
N THR A 320 -2.75 -1.37 -12.27
CA THR A 320 -2.63 -1.62 -10.84
C THR A 320 -1.63 -2.75 -10.74
N ASP A 321 -0.39 -2.47 -10.32
CA ASP A 321 0.70 -3.44 -10.09
C ASP A 321 0.41 -4.41 -8.92
N LYS A 322 -0.87 -4.76 -8.73
CA LYS A 322 -1.36 -5.60 -7.63
C LYS A 322 -0.99 -7.07 -7.77
N ALA A 323 -0.43 -7.49 -8.91
CA ALA A 323 0.02 -8.86 -9.12
C ALA A 323 1.53 -9.01 -8.79
N GLY A 324 1.90 -8.74 -7.54
CA GLY A 324 3.09 -9.35 -6.94
C GLY A 324 4.36 -8.51 -6.79
N GLN A 325 4.43 -7.29 -7.31
CA GLN A 325 5.49 -6.39 -6.87
C GLN A 325 5.07 -5.76 -5.55
N GLN A 326 5.69 -6.21 -4.44
CA GLN A 326 5.68 -5.41 -3.22
C GLN A 326 6.14 -4.01 -3.63
N PRO A 327 5.35 -2.96 -3.34
CA PRO A 327 5.78 -1.60 -3.63
C PRO A 327 7.17 -1.45 -3.02
N ALA A 328 8.15 -1.03 -3.83
CA ALA A 328 9.49 -0.82 -3.33
C ALA A 328 9.38 0.03 -2.05
N LEU A 329 9.77 -0.56 -0.91
CA LEU A 329 9.60 0.07 0.41
C LEU A 329 10.34 1.42 0.50
N HIS A 330 11.32 1.61 -0.38
CA HIS A 330 12.08 2.84 -0.51
C HIS A 330 11.91 3.42 -1.92
N PRO A 331 11.58 4.72 -2.05
CA PRO A 331 11.53 5.39 -3.33
C PRO A 331 12.92 5.37 -3.98
N THR A 332 12.98 5.08 -5.26
CA THR A 332 14.20 5.23 -6.05
C THR A 332 14.21 6.63 -6.67
N TRP A 333 15.06 7.50 -6.14
CA TRP A 333 15.22 8.86 -6.67
C TRP A 333 16.14 8.85 -7.89
N SER A 334 15.58 9.18 -9.06
CA SER A 334 16.36 9.31 -10.29
C SER A 334 17.25 10.56 -10.25
N GLN A 335 18.31 10.56 -11.07
CA GLN A 335 19.11 11.76 -11.27
C GLN A 335 18.24 12.88 -11.85
N LEU A 336 18.35 14.08 -11.28
CA LEU A 336 17.61 15.26 -11.72
C LEU A 336 18.36 15.93 -12.89
N CYS A 337 17.61 16.45 -13.87
CA CYS A 337 18.17 17.38 -14.86
C CYS A 337 18.48 18.74 -14.24
N ARG A 338 19.17 19.59 -15.00
CA ARG A 338 19.42 20.98 -14.65
C ARG A 338 18.11 21.73 -14.44
N ILE A 339 18.00 22.42 -13.31
CA ILE A 339 16.89 23.34 -13.04
C ILE A 339 17.32 24.74 -13.50
N PRO A 340 16.52 25.45 -14.31
CA PRO A 340 16.84 26.81 -14.72
C PRO A 340 16.82 27.76 -13.51
N MET A 341 17.85 28.61 -13.39
CA MET A 341 17.97 29.59 -12.31
C MET A 341 18.31 30.98 -12.85
N THR A 342 17.71 32.00 -12.26
CA THR A 342 17.99 33.41 -12.56
C THR A 342 19.06 33.95 -11.61
N HIS A 343 20.16 34.47 -12.16
CA HIS A 343 21.31 34.97 -11.38
C HIS A 343 21.28 36.48 -11.09
N SER A 344 20.39 37.22 -11.73
CA SER A 344 20.28 38.69 -11.61
C SER A 344 18.92 39.11 -11.06
N GLY A 345 18.88 40.14 -10.23
CA GLY A 345 17.64 40.69 -9.68
C GLY A 345 17.64 40.76 -8.15
N PRO A 346 16.52 41.18 -7.55
CA PRO A 346 16.38 41.21 -6.10
C PRO A 346 16.49 39.78 -5.54
N CYS A 347 17.38 39.59 -4.56
CA CYS A 347 17.59 38.29 -3.94
C CYS A 347 16.55 38.06 -2.82
N VAL A 348 15.82 36.95 -2.91
CA VAL A 348 14.95 36.50 -1.81
C VAL A 348 15.75 35.67 -0.83
N SER A 349 15.79 36.07 0.43
CA SER A 349 16.40 35.32 1.51
C SER A 349 15.35 34.60 2.33
N ARG A 350 15.56 33.31 2.61
CA ARG A 350 14.76 32.49 3.51
C ARG A 350 15.66 31.94 4.60
N SER A 351 15.13 31.80 5.83
CA SER A 351 15.88 31.22 6.94
C SER A 351 15.19 29.95 7.43
N LEU A 352 15.97 28.89 7.63
CA LEU A 352 15.54 27.66 8.31
C LEU A 352 16.11 27.63 9.72
N GLU A 353 15.39 27.01 10.64
CA GLU A 353 15.94 26.67 11.95
C GLU A 353 17.11 25.68 11.82
N GLN A 354 17.99 25.66 12.83
CA GLN A 354 19.10 24.70 12.88
C GLN A 354 18.54 23.26 12.99
N PRO A 355 19.10 22.27 12.26
CA PRO A 355 18.65 20.90 12.38
C PRO A 355 18.86 20.37 13.81
N PRO A 356 17.97 19.49 14.30
CA PRO A 356 18.20 18.77 15.55
C PRO A 356 19.51 18.00 15.54
N HIS A 357 20.18 17.90 16.69
CA HIS A 357 21.46 17.17 16.83
C HIS A 357 21.36 15.67 16.52
N HIS A 358 20.17 15.10 16.66
CA HIS A 358 19.92 13.69 16.40
C HIS A 358 19.27 13.55 15.02
N ILE A 359 19.95 12.84 14.13
CA ILE A 359 19.51 12.56 12.77
C ILE A 359 18.79 11.21 12.78
N LEU A 360 17.59 11.14 12.20
CA LEU A 360 16.90 9.87 11.94
C LEU A 360 17.21 9.41 10.51
N CYS A 361 17.83 8.25 10.39
CA CYS A 361 18.17 7.64 9.12
C CYS A 361 16.92 7.16 8.36
N HIS A 362 16.84 7.45 7.06
CA HIS A 362 15.68 7.13 6.23
C HIS A 362 15.71 5.71 5.64
N TYR A 363 16.84 5.00 5.69
CA TYR A 363 17.01 3.68 5.05
C TYR A 363 17.26 2.53 6.03
N GLN A 364 17.58 2.82 7.29
CA GLN A 364 17.84 1.79 8.30
C GLN A 364 17.22 2.16 9.65
N PRO A 365 16.83 1.17 10.46
CA PRO A 365 16.42 1.39 11.84
C PRO A 365 17.49 2.16 12.63
N GLN A 366 17.06 3.14 13.41
CA GLN A 366 17.97 3.90 14.27
C GLN A 366 17.36 4.09 15.65
N SER A 367 18.17 3.81 16.68
CA SER A 367 17.70 3.93 18.04
C SER A 367 17.76 5.36 18.55
N LEU A 368 16.60 6.00 18.55
CA LEU A 368 16.36 7.35 19.07
C LEU A 368 15.18 7.31 20.06
N THR A 369 15.06 8.34 20.87
CA THR A 369 13.78 8.60 21.55
C THR A 369 12.74 9.07 20.52
N VAL A 370 11.45 8.79 20.78
CA VAL A 370 10.36 9.24 19.89
C VAL A 370 10.40 10.77 19.71
N ARG A 371 10.68 11.52 20.79
CA ARG A 371 10.79 12.98 20.73
C ARG A 371 11.89 13.44 19.77
N GLN A 372 13.07 12.81 19.80
CA GLN A 372 14.18 13.14 18.90
C GLN A 372 13.82 12.82 17.44
N ALA A 373 13.26 11.63 17.19
CA ALA A 373 12.85 11.21 15.86
C ALA A 373 11.76 12.12 15.27
N THR A 374 10.74 12.46 16.06
CA THR A 374 9.67 13.39 15.64
C THR A 374 10.21 14.79 15.38
N ALA A 375 11.05 15.34 16.26
CA ALA A 375 11.64 16.66 16.04
C ALA A 375 12.46 16.72 14.74
N TYR A 376 13.23 15.68 14.45
CA TYR A 376 13.97 15.57 13.20
C TYR A 376 13.05 15.42 11.99
N ALA A 377 12.04 14.55 12.06
CA ALA A 377 11.08 14.35 10.96
C ALA A 377 10.33 15.65 10.60
N THR A 378 9.83 16.38 11.61
CA THR A 378 9.17 17.68 11.40
C THR A 378 10.12 18.72 10.80
N TRP A 379 11.37 18.77 11.26
CA TRP A 379 12.36 19.67 10.68
C TRP A 379 12.65 19.33 9.21
N VAL A 380 12.80 18.05 8.86
CA VAL A 380 13.06 17.59 7.48
C VAL A 380 11.90 17.94 6.55
N GLU A 381 10.66 17.75 7.00
CA GLU A 381 9.45 18.13 6.25
C GLU A 381 9.47 19.63 5.91
N ALA A 382 9.63 20.50 6.92
CA ALA A 382 9.72 21.94 6.71
C ALA A 382 10.91 22.35 5.82
N ALA A 383 12.05 21.68 5.98
CA ALA A 383 13.24 21.92 5.15
C ALA A 383 12.98 21.58 3.68
N CYS A 384 12.36 20.43 3.41
CA CYS A 384 12.04 19.95 2.07
C CYS A 384 11.02 20.87 1.39
N ASP A 385 9.96 21.27 2.10
CA ASP A 385 8.96 22.20 1.58
C ASP A 385 9.56 23.55 1.22
N MET A 386 10.42 24.09 2.09
CA MET A 386 11.12 25.35 1.80
C MET A 386 12.08 25.23 0.63
N CYS A 387 12.82 24.12 0.51
CA CYS A 387 13.70 23.87 -0.64
C CYS A 387 12.91 23.80 -1.94
N ALA A 388 11.78 23.07 -1.97
CA ALA A 388 10.91 22.98 -3.14
C ALA A 388 10.36 24.36 -3.54
N SER A 389 9.89 25.16 -2.57
CA SER A 389 9.42 26.52 -2.80
C SER A 389 10.53 27.44 -3.32
N CYS A 390 11.73 27.37 -2.75
CA CYS A 390 12.87 28.15 -3.20
C CYS A 390 13.32 27.76 -4.61
N ALA A 391 13.31 26.46 -4.95
CA ALA A 391 13.64 25.98 -6.28
C ALA A 391 12.65 26.50 -7.33
N ALA A 392 11.35 26.54 -7.02
CA ALA A 392 10.34 27.12 -7.91
C ALA A 392 10.55 28.63 -8.12
N LEU A 393 10.92 29.37 -7.06
CA LEU A 393 11.22 30.81 -7.15
C LEU A 393 12.53 31.10 -7.89
N ALA A 394 13.51 30.20 -7.80
CA ALA A 394 14.83 30.37 -8.40
C ALA A 394 14.78 30.53 -9.92
N ALA A 395 13.74 29.99 -10.57
CA ALA A 395 13.53 30.20 -12.01
C ALA A 395 13.30 31.68 -12.37
N GLN A 396 12.77 32.49 -11.45
CA GLN A 396 12.36 33.88 -11.70
C GLN A 396 13.32 34.90 -11.09
N GLN A 397 13.97 34.57 -9.97
CA GLN A 397 14.84 35.50 -9.24
C GLN A 397 15.87 34.77 -8.38
N PRO A 398 16.99 35.41 -7.98
CA PRO A 398 17.96 34.80 -7.08
C PRO A 398 17.35 34.47 -5.70
N VAL A 399 17.68 33.30 -5.16
CA VAL A 399 17.22 32.85 -3.83
C VAL A 399 18.41 32.40 -2.98
N THR A 400 18.41 32.77 -1.70
CA THR A 400 19.38 32.31 -0.70
C THR A 400 18.65 31.64 0.46
N ILE A 401 19.10 30.47 0.88
CA ILE A 401 18.61 29.77 2.07
C ILE A 401 19.69 29.85 3.16
N HIS A 402 19.36 30.48 4.28
CA HIS A 402 20.20 30.52 5.46
C HIS A 402 19.78 29.41 6.43
N CYS A 403 20.65 28.43 6.65
CA CYS A 403 20.43 27.37 7.62
C CYS A 403 21.76 26.98 8.27
N PRO A 404 22.01 27.39 9.52
CA PRO A 404 23.19 26.97 10.26
C PRO A 404 23.19 25.44 10.40
N GLY A 405 24.28 24.77 10.00
CA GLY A 405 24.41 23.31 10.15
C GLY A 405 23.68 22.44 9.11
N ALA A 406 23.10 23.03 8.06
CA ALA A 406 22.39 22.28 7.01
C ALA A 406 23.23 21.18 6.35
N TRP A 407 24.53 21.40 6.21
CA TRP A 407 25.46 20.49 5.55
C TRP A 407 25.49 19.09 6.18
N ILE A 408 25.26 18.98 7.49
CA ILE A 408 25.26 17.70 8.21
C ILE A 408 24.12 16.81 7.69
N VAL A 409 22.95 17.41 7.44
CA VAL A 409 21.76 16.66 6.99
C VAL A 409 21.84 16.30 5.52
N PHE A 410 22.27 17.26 4.67
CA PHE A 410 22.45 16.98 3.24
C PHE A 410 23.56 15.96 2.98
N HIS A 411 24.63 15.96 3.79
CA HIS A 411 25.65 14.93 3.70
C HIS A 411 25.09 13.54 4.06
N ALA A 412 24.25 13.44 5.09
CA ALA A 412 23.57 12.19 5.44
C ALA A 412 22.59 11.70 4.34
N MET A 413 22.00 12.63 3.58
CA MET A 413 21.16 12.33 2.41
C MET A 413 21.99 11.81 1.23
N MET A 414 23.15 12.43 0.96
CA MET A 414 23.98 12.14 -0.22
C MET A 414 24.99 11.02 -0.02
N SER A 415 25.33 10.66 1.22
CA SER A 415 26.28 9.57 1.53
C SER A 415 25.70 8.17 1.32
N HIS A 416 24.51 8.06 0.72
CA HIS A 416 23.99 6.76 0.33
C HIS A 416 24.92 6.18 -0.74
N PRO A 417 25.44 4.95 -0.57
CA PRO A 417 26.04 4.25 -1.69
C PRO A 417 24.92 4.01 -2.68
N PHE A 418 24.86 4.81 -3.76
CA PHE A 418 24.16 4.38 -4.96
C PHE A 418 24.63 2.96 -5.23
N HIS A 419 23.72 1.99 -5.31
CA HIS A 419 24.04 0.65 -5.77
C HIS A 419 24.73 0.81 -7.14
N ARG A 420 26.07 0.83 -7.14
CA ARG A 420 26.86 0.92 -8.36
C ARG A 420 26.59 -0.36 -9.10
N ASN A 421 25.74 -0.29 -10.12
CA ASN A 421 25.61 -1.33 -11.13
C ASN A 421 26.99 -1.40 -11.81
N SER A 422 27.77 -2.41 -11.45
CA SER A 422 29.17 -2.56 -11.85
C SER A 422 29.27 -2.98 -13.32
N ASN A 423 29.05 -2.03 -14.24
CA ASN A 423 29.32 -2.17 -15.67
C ASN A 423 29.41 -0.78 -16.34
N ALA A 424 30.52 -0.06 -16.12
CA ALA A 424 30.88 1.07 -16.99
C ALA A 424 32.40 1.27 -16.99
N ARG A 425 33.01 1.18 -18.18
CA ARG A 425 34.44 1.38 -18.44
C ARG A 425 34.79 2.87 -18.40
N LEU A 426 36.01 3.15 -17.92
CA LEU A 426 36.64 4.47 -17.78
C LEU A 426 36.75 5.21 -19.13
N GLY A 427 36.37 6.48 -19.14
CA GLY A 427 36.58 7.44 -20.21
C GLY A 427 36.98 8.81 -19.65
N ALA A 428 37.83 9.52 -20.39
CA ALA A 428 38.63 10.70 -20.02
C ALA A 428 37.87 11.92 -19.43
N PRO A 429 38.57 12.82 -18.69
CA PRO A 429 37.94 13.94 -17.98
C PRO A 429 37.48 15.06 -18.94
N ALA A 430 36.26 15.55 -18.71
CA ALA A 430 35.64 16.65 -19.44
C ALA A 430 35.97 18.02 -18.79
N PRO A 431 35.92 19.14 -19.55
CA PRO A 431 36.24 20.47 -19.04
C PRO A 431 35.23 20.98 -18.00
N ARG A 432 35.73 21.67 -16.97
CA ARG A 432 34.96 22.29 -15.87
C ARG A 432 33.93 23.28 -16.41
N ARG A 433 32.68 23.16 -15.93
CA ARG A 433 31.52 23.99 -16.31
C ARG A 433 31.06 24.83 -15.12
N PRO A 434 30.43 25.99 -15.33
CA PRO A 434 29.92 26.84 -14.25
C PRO A 434 28.68 26.19 -13.63
N GLY A 435 28.79 25.76 -12.37
CA GLY A 435 27.72 25.21 -11.55
C GLY A 435 27.13 26.23 -10.56
N LEU A 436 26.22 25.71 -9.74
CA LEU A 436 25.34 26.38 -8.81
C LEU A 436 26.09 26.96 -7.58
N GLN A 437 25.97 28.27 -7.35
CA GLN A 437 26.49 28.92 -6.14
C GLN A 437 25.39 29.13 -5.09
N LEU A 438 25.30 28.25 -4.10
CA LEU A 438 24.66 28.58 -2.82
C LEU A 438 25.65 29.46 -2.04
N ARG A 439 25.43 30.78 -2.02
CA ARG A 439 26.22 31.68 -1.17
C ARG A 439 25.78 31.52 0.29
N LEU A 440 26.50 30.68 1.03
CA LEU A 440 26.54 30.75 2.50
C LEU A 440 27.48 31.91 2.90
N SER A 441 27.11 32.67 3.93
CA SER A 441 27.80 33.87 4.43
C SER A 441 29.34 33.73 4.56
N PRO A 442 30.11 34.84 4.47
CA PRO A 442 31.55 34.80 4.21
C PRO A 442 32.34 34.14 5.34
N GLY A 443 33.06 33.07 5.01
CA GLY A 443 33.89 32.28 5.94
C GLY A 443 34.00 30.78 5.60
N TRP A 444 33.24 30.30 4.60
CA TRP A 444 33.14 28.87 4.29
C TRP A 444 33.43 28.59 2.81
N GLN A 445 34.24 27.56 2.52
CA GLN A 445 34.55 27.13 1.15
C GLN A 445 33.35 26.45 0.48
N ILE A 446 33.23 26.72 -0.82
CA ILE A 446 32.08 26.49 -1.70
C ILE A 446 31.95 24.99 -2.02
N LEU A 447 30.75 24.42 -1.86
CA LEU A 447 30.34 23.17 -2.51
C LEU A 447 29.20 23.49 -3.48
N ASP A 448 29.52 23.32 -4.75
CA ASP A 448 28.62 23.47 -5.88
C ASP A 448 27.59 22.33 -5.85
N VAL A 449 26.29 22.62 -5.91
CA VAL A 449 25.24 21.58 -5.81
C VAL A 449 25.28 20.64 -7.01
N GLU A 450 25.83 21.07 -8.15
CA GLU A 450 26.09 20.17 -9.28
C GLU A 450 27.35 19.30 -9.08
N ASP A 451 28.41 19.83 -8.44
CA ASP A 451 29.62 19.05 -8.13
C ASP A 451 29.41 18.05 -6.98
N ALA A 452 28.45 18.28 -6.09
CA ALA A 452 28.06 17.30 -5.06
C ALA A 452 27.44 16.02 -5.66
N PHE A 453 26.81 16.12 -6.85
CA PHE A 453 26.33 14.97 -7.61
C PHE A 453 27.36 14.41 -8.60
N ALA A 454 28.32 15.22 -9.08
CA ALA A 454 29.32 14.83 -10.09
C ALA A 454 30.69 14.36 -9.54
N SER A 455 31.12 14.80 -8.34
CA SER A 455 32.44 14.47 -7.74
C SER A 455 32.60 13.03 -7.26
N LEU A 456 31.63 12.15 -7.55
CA LEU A 456 31.70 10.70 -7.27
C LEU A 456 32.45 9.89 -8.35
N ARG A 457 33.06 10.54 -9.36
CA ARG A 457 33.84 9.86 -10.41
C ARG A 457 35.35 9.87 -10.23
N ASP A 458 35.95 10.90 -9.64
CA ASP A 458 37.42 11.04 -9.62
C ASP A 458 37.96 11.18 -8.19
N PHE A 459 38.18 10.04 -7.53
CA PHE A 459 39.15 9.95 -6.44
C PHE A 459 39.80 8.56 -6.46
N HIS A 460 41.02 8.50 -6.99
CA HIS A 460 42.03 7.47 -6.73
C HIS A 460 43.25 8.16 -6.12
N ASP A 461 43.95 7.42 -5.25
CA ASP A 461 45.17 7.75 -4.49
C ASP A 461 45.05 8.76 -3.34
N VAL A 462 44.93 8.24 -2.11
CA VAL A 462 46.01 8.26 -1.11
C VAL A 462 45.86 7.05 -0.18
N GLU A 463 46.69 6.02 -0.40
CA GLU A 463 47.09 5.08 0.66
C GLU A 463 47.93 5.84 1.71
N SER A 464 47.62 5.66 2.99
CA SER A 464 48.56 5.64 4.14
C SER A 464 47.92 6.22 5.40
N ILE A 465 47.33 5.36 6.25
CA ILE A 465 47.63 5.38 7.70
C ILE A 465 47.76 3.94 8.16
N ARG A 466 49.00 3.56 8.49
CA ARG A 466 49.38 2.30 9.10
C ARG A 466 48.77 2.19 10.50
N CYS A 467 48.15 1.03 10.74
CA CYS A 467 47.98 0.44 12.05
C CYS A 467 49.37 0.06 12.60
N CYS A 468 49.77 0.62 13.75
CA CYS A 468 50.82 0.05 14.60
C CYS A 468 50.70 0.54 16.05
N ALA A 469 50.53 -0.44 16.93
CA ALA A 469 51.03 -0.55 18.30
C ALA A 469 50.56 0.44 19.37
N CYS A 470 49.79 -0.09 20.33
CA CYS A 470 50.20 -0.05 21.74
C CYS A 470 49.72 -1.31 22.47
N SER A 471 50.62 -2.28 22.60
CA SER A 471 50.61 -3.35 23.58
C SER A 471 51.92 -3.27 24.36
N ARG A 472 51.84 -3.50 25.68
CA ARG A 472 52.87 -3.39 26.75
C ARG A 472 52.99 -1.96 27.31
N ALA A 473 52.88 -1.70 28.61
CA ALA A 473 53.17 -2.53 29.77
C ALA A 473 52.21 -2.23 30.95
N PHE A 474 51.74 -3.27 31.62
CA PHE A 474 51.23 -3.21 32.99
C PHE A 474 52.03 -4.24 33.79
N ASP A 475 53.08 -3.78 34.44
CA ASP A 475 53.67 -4.40 35.63
C ASP A 475 53.38 -3.44 36.78
N GLY A 476 52.75 -3.94 37.84
CA GLY A 476 52.56 -3.19 39.09
C GLY A 476 51.14 -3.25 39.65
N ALA A 477 50.82 -4.35 40.33
CA ALA A 477 49.85 -4.31 41.43
C ALA A 477 50.43 -3.47 42.59
N PRO A 478 49.58 -2.88 43.43
CA PRO A 478 49.22 -3.61 44.64
C PRO A 478 47.74 -3.57 45.01
N GLU A 479 47.37 -4.62 45.73
CA GLU A 479 46.16 -4.80 46.52
C GLU A 479 45.80 -3.54 47.31
N SER A 480 44.54 -3.10 47.22
CA SER A 480 43.72 -2.77 48.39
C SER A 480 42.35 -2.20 48.00
N ALA A 481 41.34 -2.63 48.78
CA ALA A 481 40.01 -2.03 48.93
C ALA A 481 38.85 -2.52 48.03
N GLU A 482 38.57 -3.82 48.09
CA GLU A 482 37.21 -4.29 48.32
C GLU A 482 36.71 -3.76 49.69
N ARG A 483 35.88 -2.71 49.68
CA ARG A 483 34.81 -2.40 50.67
C ARG A 483 34.35 -0.94 50.54
N ALA A 484 33.33 -0.70 49.72
CA ALA A 484 32.28 0.31 49.95
C ALA A 484 31.20 0.09 48.89
N TRP A 485 29.99 0.61 49.10
CA TRP A 485 28.75 0.38 48.30
C TRP A 485 27.81 -0.69 48.85
N ALA A 486 27.68 -0.70 50.18
CA ALA A 486 26.42 -0.99 50.87
C ALA A 486 26.18 0.15 51.87
N ARG A 487 25.40 1.16 51.46
CA ARG A 487 24.63 2.15 52.27
C ARG A 487 24.26 3.34 51.40
N GLY A 488 22.96 3.57 51.16
CA GLY A 488 22.51 4.80 50.51
C GLY A 488 21.17 4.74 49.77
N LEU A 489 20.13 4.10 50.32
CA LEU A 489 18.75 4.38 49.93
C LEU A 489 18.03 4.98 51.14
N GLY A 490 18.29 6.27 51.36
CA GLY A 490 17.45 7.13 52.19
C GLY A 490 16.38 7.73 51.28
N GLY A 491 15.12 7.47 51.61
CA GLY A 491 13.98 8.10 50.95
C GLY A 491 13.93 9.60 51.23
N VAL A 492 13.41 10.35 50.27
CA VAL A 492 12.96 11.72 50.48
C VAL A 492 11.58 11.87 49.86
N CYS A 493 10.60 12.01 50.75
CA CYS A 493 9.29 12.58 50.49
C CYS A 493 9.43 14.05 50.13
N TYR A 494 8.67 14.53 49.13
CA TYR A 494 8.39 15.96 48.98
C TYR A 494 6.93 16.23 49.38
N ARG A 495 6.79 16.90 50.54
CA ARG A 495 5.69 17.81 50.92
C ARG A 495 6.02 19.13 50.19
N GLY A 496 5.12 19.83 49.51
CA GLY A 496 3.93 20.50 50.05
C GLY A 496 4.33 21.94 50.42
N GLU A 497 4.09 22.90 49.52
CA GLU A 497 4.12 24.34 49.83
C GLU A 497 2.90 25.03 49.19
N GLU A 498 2.39 25.99 49.96
CA GLU A 498 1.08 26.64 49.90
C GLU A 498 1.03 27.82 48.90
N GLY A 499 -0.20 28.24 48.58
CA GLY A 499 -0.59 29.21 47.55
C GLY A 499 -0.18 30.67 47.75
N PRO A 500 -0.77 31.57 46.93
CA PRO A 500 -1.97 32.26 47.45
C PRO A 500 -3.13 32.40 46.46
N ASP A 501 -4.27 32.74 47.07
CA ASP A 501 -5.62 32.98 46.55
C ASP A 501 -5.74 33.77 45.23
N LEU A 502 -6.77 33.42 44.44
CA LEU A 502 -7.82 34.32 43.96
C LEU A 502 -8.84 33.56 43.08
N GLY A 503 -10.13 33.77 43.34
CA GLY A 503 -11.16 33.76 42.29
C GLY A 503 -12.14 32.58 42.26
N THR A 504 -13.20 32.70 43.06
CA THR A 504 -14.44 31.93 42.96
C THR A 504 -15.16 32.14 41.60
N GLY A 505 -15.54 31.04 40.96
CA GLY A 505 -16.46 31.03 39.82
C GLY A 505 -17.05 29.64 39.62
N GLY A 506 -18.26 29.41 40.13
CA GLY A 506 -18.94 28.12 40.09
C GLY A 506 -19.47 27.75 38.71
N LEU A 507 -19.50 26.44 38.43
CA LEU A 507 -20.33 25.80 37.41
C LEU A 507 -20.74 24.40 37.90
N PRO A 508 -21.90 23.88 37.42
CA PRO A 508 -22.69 22.91 38.17
C PRO A 508 -22.29 21.45 37.93
N GLU A 509 -22.60 20.71 38.98
CA GLU A 509 -22.72 19.27 39.15
C GLU A 509 -23.33 18.57 37.92
N MET A 510 -22.57 17.65 37.33
CA MET A 510 -23.05 16.78 36.26
C MET A 510 -23.00 15.31 36.73
N GLU A 511 -24.21 14.78 36.83
CA GLU A 511 -24.62 13.50 37.39
C GLU A 511 -24.02 12.31 36.62
N ALA A 512 -23.33 11.43 37.34
CA ALA A 512 -22.68 10.24 36.78
C ALA A 512 -23.65 9.06 36.73
N LEU A 513 -24.14 8.73 35.53
CA LEU A 513 -24.86 7.50 35.23
C LEU A 513 -23.89 6.28 35.29
N ARG A 514 -24.19 5.36 36.21
CA ARG A 514 -23.62 3.99 36.26
C ARG A 514 -24.25 3.12 35.16
N PRO A 515 -23.50 2.25 34.48
CA PRO A 515 -24.11 1.18 33.69
C PRO A 515 -24.37 -0.05 34.58
N GLU A 516 -25.61 -0.53 34.55
CA GLU A 516 -26.07 -1.77 35.15
C GLU A 516 -25.42 -2.98 34.48
N ARG A 517 -25.06 -3.97 35.31
CA ARG A 517 -24.62 -5.29 34.90
C ARG A 517 -25.86 -6.16 34.67
N GLU A 518 -26.18 -6.45 33.42
CA GLU A 518 -27.11 -7.53 33.09
C GLU A 518 -26.38 -8.88 33.07
N SER A 519 -26.76 -9.72 34.02
CA SER A 519 -26.41 -11.13 34.15
C SER A 519 -27.20 -11.98 33.15
N ILE A 520 -26.49 -12.63 32.23
CA ILE A 520 -27.05 -13.62 31.29
C ILE A 520 -27.28 -14.94 32.06
N LEU A 521 -28.55 -15.28 32.25
CA LEU A 521 -29.00 -16.60 32.71
C LEU A 521 -29.15 -17.55 31.52
N ILE A 522 -28.54 -18.73 31.61
CA ILE A 522 -28.66 -19.85 30.68
C ILE A 522 -29.88 -20.69 31.09
N PRO A 523 -30.89 -20.95 30.22
CA PRO A 523 -31.91 -21.95 30.52
C PRO A 523 -31.50 -23.33 30.02
N LYS A 524 -31.71 -24.31 30.89
CA LYS A 524 -31.58 -25.75 30.65
C LYS A 524 -32.64 -26.25 29.67
N SER A 525 -32.26 -27.33 28.99
CA SER A 525 -33.04 -28.22 28.14
C SER A 525 -34.38 -28.66 28.72
N ILE A 526 -35.45 -28.57 27.92
CA ILE A 526 -36.69 -29.34 28.09
C ILE A 526 -37.08 -29.92 26.73
N THR A 527 -37.22 -31.25 26.70
CA THR A 527 -37.79 -32.08 25.64
C THR A 527 -39.31 -31.91 25.56
N GLY A 528 -39.87 -31.78 24.36
CA GLY A 528 -41.32 -31.85 24.17
C GLY A 528 -41.75 -31.64 22.72
N ASP A 529 -42.34 -32.69 22.14
CA ASP A 529 -42.94 -32.77 20.81
C ASP A 529 -44.21 -31.90 20.66
N ASN A 530 -44.26 -31.04 19.63
CA ASN A 530 -45.40 -30.88 18.69
C ASN A 530 -45.14 -29.76 17.66
N PRO A 531 -45.45 -29.95 16.35
CA PRO A 531 -45.24 -28.93 15.34
C PRO A 531 -46.51 -28.10 15.10
N GLY A 532 -46.45 -26.81 15.43
CA GLY A 532 -47.38 -25.77 14.96
C GLY A 532 -46.71 -24.87 13.91
N PRO A 533 -47.49 -24.19 13.04
CA PRO A 533 -46.96 -23.55 11.84
C PRO A 533 -46.19 -22.27 12.16
N ILE A 534 -44.95 -22.19 11.70
CA ILE A 534 -44.11 -21.00 11.82
C ILE A 534 -44.50 -20.02 10.72
N ALA A 535 -45.04 -18.87 11.12
CA ALA A 535 -45.19 -17.70 10.28
C ALA A 535 -43.81 -17.18 9.86
N SER A 536 -43.55 -17.17 8.56
CA SER A 536 -42.35 -16.60 7.96
C SER A 536 -42.43 -15.07 7.97
N PHE A 537 -41.58 -14.42 8.75
CA PHE A 537 -41.27 -12.99 8.60
C PHE A 537 -40.39 -12.80 7.36
N SER A 538 -40.95 -12.22 6.31
CA SER A 538 -40.21 -11.72 5.15
C SER A 538 -39.62 -10.34 5.47
N TYR A 539 -38.29 -10.23 5.46
CA TYR A 539 -37.64 -8.94 5.30
C TYR A 539 -37.82 -8.49 3.85
N GLY A 540 -38.61 -7.42 3.65
CA GLY A 540 -38.71 -6.73 2.37
C GLY A 540 -37.37 -6.07 2.03
N CYS A 541 -36.77 -6.51 0.92
CA CYS A 541 -35.68 -5.82 0.27
C CYS A 541 -36.32 -5.04 -0.89
N ASP A 542 -36.30 -3.71 -0.82
CA ASP A 542 -36.81 -2.82 -1.85
C ASP A 542 -35.99 -2.97 -3.15
N ASP A 543 -36.53 -3.75 -4.09
CA ASP A 543 -36.09 -3.82 -5.48
C ASP A 543 -36.62 -2.59 -6.23
N LYS A 544 -35.76 -1.57 -6.40
CA LYS A 544 -35.98 -0.56 -7.44
C LYS A 544 -35.64 -1.16 -8.80
N ARG A 545 -36.66 -1.72 -9.46
CA ARG A 545 -36.64 -1.98 -10.92
C ARG A 545 -36.59 -0.64 -11.65
N PHE A 546 -35.51 -0.39 -12.38
CA PHE A 546 -35.55 0.49 -13.54
C PHE A 546 -35.55 -0.41 -14.78
N TYR A 547 -36.69 -0.43 -15.46
CA TYR A 547 -36.80 -0.76 -16.88
C TYR A 547 -36.93 0.58 -17.60
N GLN A 548 -35.99 0.87 -18.49
CA GLN A 548 -36.22 1.37 -19.85
C GLN A 548 -34.91 1.25 -20.61
#